data_AF-A0A0S8ETW6-F1
#
_entry.id   AF-A0A0S8ETW6-F1
#
_cell.length_a   1.000
_cell.length_b   1.000
_cell.length_c   1.000
_cell.angle_alpha   90.00
_cell.angle_beta   90.00
_cell.angle_gamma   90.00
#
_symmetry.space_group_name_H-M   'P 1'
#
loop_
_entity.id
_entity.type
_entity.pdbx_description
1 polymer ?
#
loop_
_entity_poly.entity_id
_entity_poly.type
_entity_poly.pdbx_seq_one_letter_code
_entity_poly.pdbx_strand_id
1 'polypeptide(L)'
;MFRLRQLTGGWSLAGLLCLVGPGLWVPATAVLAEESPAKLVYVVREGDKVFASNVLFSRSDELELTARETIFQQAEDNAIVALLTNQRLIAYSVYTAAWVTLSLQAGETVERLEAEDYSAFALTNRRILNFNGRTGNWSQTRR
;
A
#
# COMPACT_ATOMS: atom_id res chain seq x y z
N MET A 1 24.16 64.11 34.13
CA MET A 1 23.48 64.28 32.83
C MET A 1 22.21 63.44 32.88
N PHE A 2 21.07 64.13 32.89
CA PHE A 2 19.66 63.70 32.78
C PHE A 2 19.05 62.57 33.64
N ARG A 3 17.85 62.92 34.08
CA ARG A 3 16.93 62.36 35.08
C ARG A 3 15.70 61.80 34.33
N LEU A 4 14.79 61.15 35.07
CA LEU A 4 13.37 60.84 34.75
C LEU A 4 13.13 59.58 33.87
N ARG A 5 12.12 58.74 34.12
CA ARG A 5 10.88 58.91 34.90
C ARG A 5 10.27 57.52 35.20
N GLN A 6 9.93 57.27 36.46
CA GLN A 6 8.85 56.35 36.81
C GLN A 6 7.52 56.98 36.37
N LEU A 7 6.64 56.21 35.73
CA LEU A 7 5.22 56.56 35.60
C LEU A 7 4.40 55.46 36.25
N THR A 8 3.93 55.79 37.45
CA THR A 8 2.77 55.23 38.12
C THR A 8 1.50 55.55 37.33
N GLY A 9 0.55 54.61 37.27
CA GLY A 9 -0.79 54.88 36.77
C GLY A 9 -1.68 53.64 36.83
N GLY A 10 -2.12 53.30 38.05
CA GLY A 10 -3.16 52.30 38.23
C GLY A 10 -4.54 52.85 37.87
N TRP A 11 -5.32 52.08 37.11
CA TRP A 11 -6.77 52.16 37.06
C TRP A 11 -7.30 50.72 37.07
N SER A 12 -7.87 50.31 38.21
CA SER A 12 -8.73 49.13 38.29
C SER A 12 -10.14 49.53 37.88
N LEU A 13 -10.69 48.84 36.87
CA LEU A 13 -12.12 48.61 36.63
C LEU A 13 -12.16 47.23 35.98
N ALA A 14 -12.55 46.19 36.71
CA ALA A 14 -13.93 45.79 36.97
C ALA A 14 -14.18 44.49 36.18
N GLY A 15 -14.86 43.57 36.84
CA GLY A 15 -14.91 42.16 36.48
C GLY A 15 -15.37 41.84 35.07
N LEU A 16 -14.83 40.74 34.55
CA LEU A 16 -15.65 39.80 33.83
C LEU A 16 -15.49 38.43 34.50
N LEU A 17 -16.45 38.13 35.37
CA LEU A 17 -16.68 36.79 35.87
C LEU A 17 -17.21 35.98 34.67
N CYS A 18 -16.32 35.31 33.94
CA CYS A 18 -16.76 34.33 32.95
C CYS A 18 -17.38 33.15 33.70
N LEU A 19 -18.71 33.10 33.68
CA LEU A 19 -19.51 31.95 34.05
C LEU A 19 -18.97 30.71 33.31
N VAL A 20 -18.33 29.81 34.05
CA VAL A 20 -18.02 28.45 33.62
C VAL A 20 -19.36 27.72 33.55
N GLY A 21 -20.05 27.81 32.41
CA GLY A 21 -21.06 26.82 32.07
C GLY A 21 -20.38 25.47 31.89
N PRO A 22 -20.97 24.35 32.32
CA PRO A 22 -20.43 23.02 32.04
C PRO A 22 -20.69 22.69 30.56
N GLY A 23 -20.00 23.39 29.68
CA GLY A 23 -19.87 23.02 28.28
C GLY A 23 -18.91 21.84 28.23
N LEU A 24 -19.44 20.66 27.93
CA LEU A 24 -18.67 19.46 27.60
C LEU A 24 -17.55 19.83 26.63
N TRP A 25 -16.32 19.89 27.15
CA TRP A 25 -15.12 20.04 26.36
C TRP A 25 -14.93 18.69 25.64
N VAL A 26 -15.48 18.58 24.44
CA VAL A 26 -15.12 17.48 23.54
C VAL A 26 -13.73 17.82 23.02
N PRO A 27 -12.67 17.06 23.36
CA PRO A 27 -11.40 17.25 22.68
C PRO A 27 -11.64 16.93 21.21
N ALA A 28 -11.34 17.89 20.33
CA ALA A 28 -11.25 17.62 18.91
C ALA A 28 -10.09 16.63 18.73
N THR A 29 -10.41 15.35 18.61
CA THR A 29 -9.43 14.33 18.23
C THR A 29 -8.99 14.69 16.82
N ALA A 30 -7.78 15.23 16.69
CA ALA A 30 -7.17 15.41 15.39
C ALA A 30 -7.08 14.02 14.75
N VAL A 31 -7.85 13.80 13.70
CA VAL A 31 -7.66 12.63 12.83
C VAL A 31 -6.31 12.84 12.16
N LEU A 32 -5.28 12.11 12.62
CA LEU A 32 -4.04 12.02 11.88
C LEU A 32 -4.38 11.31 10.57
N ALA A 33 -4.28 12.03 9.45
CA ALA A 33 -4.34 11.39 8.15
C ALA A 33 -3.13 10.43 8.08
N GLU A 34 -3.39 9.13 7.96
CA GLU A 34 -2.32 8.18 7.65
C GLU A 34 -1.79 8.50 6.25
N GLU A 35 -0.50 8.80 6.16
CA GLU A 35 0.18 8.97 4.88
C GLU A 35 0.21 7.61 4.18
N SER A 36 -0.44 7.52 3.02
CA SER A 36 -0.42 6.28 2.23
C SER A 36 1.03 5.96 1.85
N PRO A 37 1.44 4.67 1.89
CA PRO A 37 2.78 4.30 1.50
C PRO A 37 3.06 4.75 0.07
N ALA A 38 4.29 5.14 -0.22
CA ALA A 38 4.67 5.49 -1.58
C ALA A 38 4.52 4.26 -2.50
N LYS A 39 3.90 4.45 -3.67
CA LYS A 39 3.87 3.42 -4.72
C LYS A 39 5.27 3.19 -5.27
N LEU A 40 5.79 1.97 -5.12
CA LEU A 40 7.15 1.56 -5.47
C LEU A 40 7.23 0.72 -6.76
N VAL A 41 6.10 0.30 -7.33
CA VAL A 41 6.06 -0.45 -8.60
C VAL A 41 5.03 0.12 -9.57
N TYR A 42 5.42 0.17 -10.84
CA TYR A 42 4.51 0.42 -11.96
C TYR A 42 4.63 -0.71 -12.97
N VAL A 43 3.52 -1.07 -13.60
CA VAL A 43 3.47 -2.12 -14.62
C VAL A 43 3.28 -1.50 -15.99
N VAL A 44 4.11 -1.90 -16.95
CA VAL A 44 3.97 -1.55 -18.36
C VAL A 44 3.86 -2.84 -19.16
N ARG A 45 2.95 -2.89 -20.14
CA ARG A 45 2.78 -4.04 -21.02
C ARG A 45 3.09 -3.63 -22.45
N GLU A 46 3.88 -4.44 -23.14
CA GLU A 46 4.25 -4.23 -24.54
C GLU A 46 4.34 -5.58 -25.26
N GLY A 47 3.38 -5.85 -26.14
CA GLY A 47 3.30 -7.15 -26.83
C GLY A 47 3.13 -8.31 -25.84
N ASP A 48 4.06 -9.27 -25.90
CA ASP A 48 4.17 -10.43 -25.01
C ASP A 48 5.05 -10.18 -23.78
N LYS A 49 5.46 -8.93 -23.54
CA LYS A 49 6.30 -8.54 -22.41
C LYS A 49 5.53 -7.73 -21.38
N VAL A 50 5.85 -7.97 -20.12
CA VAL A 50 5.40 -7.19 -18.97
C VAL A 50 6.62 -6.68 -18.22
N PHE A 51 6.69 -5.38 -18.00
CA PHE A 51 7.76 -4.73 -17.27
C PHE A 51 7.25 -4.26 -15.91
N ALA A 52 7.95 -4.64 -14.85
CA ALA A 52 7.80 -4.03 -13.53
C ALA A 52 8.87 -2.95 -13.37
N SER A 53 8.46 -1.68 -13.39
CA SER A 53 9.32 -0.56 -13.07
C SER A 53 9.42 -0.43 -11.55
N ASN A 54 10.57 -0.81 -11.02
CA ASN A 54 10.90 -0.80 -9.62
C ASN A 54 11.51 0.53 -9.23
N VAL A 55 10.74 1.35 -8.52
CA VAL A 55 11.16 2.69 -8.09
C VAL A 55 12.26 2.60 -7.02
N LEU A 56 12.17 1.64 -6.10
CA LEU A 56 13.12 1.47 -5.00
C LEU A 56 14.55 1.26 -5.51
N PHE A 57 14.71 0.42 -6.54
CA PHE A 57 16.01 0.12 -7.12
C PHE A 57 16.29 0.87 -8.42
N SER A 58 15.39 1.77 -8.86
CA SER A 58 15.51 2.53 -10.11
C SER A 58 15.84 1.65 -11.32
N ARG A 59 15.11 0.53 -11.48
CA ARG A 59 15.29 -0.44 -12.57
C ARG A 59 13.96 -0.95 -13.10
N SER A 60 14.00 -1.67 -14.21
CA SER A 60 12.85 -2.41 -14.73
C SER A 60 13.19 -3.89 -14.87
N ASP A 61 12.26 -4.74 -14.50
CA ASP A 61 12.40 -6.20 -14.63
C ASP A 61 11.33 -6.75 -15.57
N GLU A 62 11.77 -7.55 -16.53
CA GLU A 62 10.93 -8.08 -17.60
C GLU A 62 10.37 -9.47 -17.25
N LEU A 63 9.12 -9.68 -17.61
CA LEU A 63 8.44 -10.95 -17.68
C LEU A 63 7.99 -11.17 -19.12
N GLU A 64 8.43 -12.27 -19.71
CA GLU A 64 7.96 -12.73 -21.01
C GLU A 64 6.77 -13.69 -20.83
N LEU A 65 5.69 -13.42 -21.56
CA LEU A 65 4.53 -14.29 -21.67
C LEU A 65 4.79 -15.32 -22.76
N THR A 66 4.47 -16.58 -22.49
CA THR A 66 4.64 -17.63 -23.49
C THR A 66 3.63 -17.49 -24.63
N ALA A 67 3.84 -18.21 -25.74
CA ALA A 67 2.91 -18.19 -26.86
C ALA A 67 1.47 -18.53 -26.42
N ARG A 68 0.52 -17.64 -26.74
CA ARG A 68 -0.91 -17.72 -26.35
C ARG A 68 -1.16 -17.62 -24.85
N GLU A 69 -0.16 -17.23 -24.06
CA GLU A 69 -0.39 -16.83 -22.69
C GLU A 69 -1.06 -15.46 -22.65
N THR A 70 -2.14 -15.35 -21.90
CA THR A 70 -2.95 -14.14 -21.79
C THR A 70 -3.22 -13.85 -20.33
N ILE A 71 -3.11 -12.58 -19.94
CA ILE A 71 -3.40 -12.15 -18.57
C ILE A 71 -4.90 -11.92 -18.44
N PHE A 72 -5.53 -12.67 -17.54
CA PHE A 72 -6.95 -12.54 -17.20
C PHE A 72 -7.21 -11.52 -16.09
N GLN A 73 -6.31 -11.46 -15.11
CA GLN A 73 -6.45 -10.55 -13.98
C GLN A 73 -5.10 -9.98 -13.58
N GLN A 74 -5.10 -8.73 -13.13
CA GLN A 74 -3.98 -8.07 -12.49
C GLN A 74 -4.47 -7.46 -11.19
N ALA A 75 -3.74 -7.69 -10.11
CA ALA A 75 -3.87 -6.99 -8.84
C ALA A 75 -2.51 -6.34 -8.54
N GLU A 76 -2.50 -5.11 -8.07
CA GLU A 76 -1.27 -4.39 -7.74
C GLU A 76 -1.51 -3.51 -6.53
N ASP A 77 -0.45 -3.31 -5.75
CA ASP A 77 -0.42 -2.35 -4.67
C ASP A 77 1.02 -1.83 -4.49
N ASN A 78 1.28 -1.09 -3.41
CA ASN A 78 2.48 -0.32 -3.14
C ASN A 78 3.79 -0.98 -3.61
N ALA A 79 4.05 -2.23 -3.27
CA ALA A 79 5.32 -2.90 -3.54
C ALA A 79 5.18 -4.23 -4.30
N ILE A 80 4.02 -4.50 -4.90
CA ILE A 80 3.71 -5.80 -5.49
C ILE A 80 2.81 -5.71 -6.71
N VAL A 81 3.00 -6.66 -7.63
CA VAL A 81 2.08 -6.94 -8.75
C VAL A 81 1.78 -8.43 -8.74
N ALA A 82 0.53 -8.82 -8.87
CA ALA A 82 0.10 -10.19 -9.07
C ALA A 82 -0.70 -10.29 -10.37
N LEU A 83 -0.37 -11.27 -11.19
CA LEU A 83 -0.97 -11.55 -12.48
C LEU A 83 -1.55 -12.97 -12.47
N LEU A 84 -2.76 -13.11 -12.96
CA LEU A 84 -3.34 -14.40 -13.32
C LEU A 84 -3.33 -14.52 -14.83
N THR A 85 -2.69 -15.57 -15.35
CA THR A 85 -2.78 -15.95 -16.76
C THR A 85 -3.64 -17.19 -16.95
N ASN A 86 -3.90 -17.55 -18.22
CA ASN A 86 -4.48 -18.85 -18.57
C ASN A 86 -3.61 -20.07 -18.23
N GLN A 87 -2.41 -19.88 -17.66
CA GLN A 87 -1.46 -20.95 -17.37
C GLN A 87 -0.98 -20.96 -15.91
N ARG A 88 -0.84 -19.79 -15.28
CA ARG A 88 -0.13 -19.65 -14.00
C ARG A 88 -0.50 -18.37 -13.26
N LEU A 89 -0.23 -18.37 -11.96
CA LEU A 89 -0.12 -17.15 -11.16
C LEU A 89 1.31 -16.65 -11.21
N ILE A 90 1.48 -15.34 -11.27
CA ILE A 90 2.80 -14.69 -11.32
C ILE A 90 2.75 -13.51 -10.35
N ALA A 91 3.77 -13.35 -9.51
CA ALA A 91 3.90 -12.16 -8.67
C ALA A 91 5.26 -11.50 -8.87
N TYR A 92 5.29 -10.18 -8.97
CA TYR A 92 6.50 -9.39 -8.86
C TYR A 92 6.56 -8.74 -7.49
N SER A 93 7.71 -8.81 -6.82
CA SER A 93 7.99 -8.02 -5.63
C SER A 93 9.08 -7.01 -5.88
N VAL A 94 8.84 -5.78 -5.42
CA VAL A 94 9.85 -4.73 -5.38
C VAL A 94 11.07 -5.15 -4.55
N TYR A 95 10.87 -5.84 -3.43
CA TYR A 95 11.94 -6.15 -2.48
C TYR A 95 12.88 -7.26 -2.96
N THR A 96 12.35 -8.24 -3.69
CA THR A 96 13.17 -9.29 -4.31
C THR A 96 13.61 -8.93 -5.72
N ALA A 97 13.05 -7.86 -6.30
CA ALA A 97 13.25 -7.44 -7.69
C ALA A 97 13.11 -8.62 -8.68
N ALA A 98 12.07 -9.45 -8.48
CA ALA A 98 11.92 -10.70 -9.21
C ALA A 98 10.46 -11.05 -9.47
N TRP A 99 10.22 -11.60 -10.66
CA TRP A 99 8.99 -12.29 -11.03
C TRP A 99 9.04 -13.73 -10.51
N VAL A 100 8.01 -14.13 -9.76
CA VAL A 100 7.88 -15.46 -9.15
C VAL A 100 6.61 -16.11 -9.65
N THR A 101 6.74 -17.27 -10.27
CA THR A 101 5.64 -18.02 -10.86
C THR A 101 5.15 -19.12 -9.94
N LEU A 102 3.84 -19.38 -9.94
CA LEU A 102 3.21 -20.56 -9.38
C LEU A 102 2.22 -21.17 -10.40
N SER A 103 2.48 -22.41 -10.81
CA SER A 103 1.60 -23.13 -11.72
C SER A 103 0.29 -23.53 -11.05
N LEU A 104 -0.81 -23.38 -11.78
CA LEU A 104 -2.11 -23.93 -11.40
C LEU A 104 -2.15 -25.43 -11.65
N GLN A 105 -2.85 -26.17 -10.80
CA GLN A 105 -3.09 -27.60 -11.00
C GLN A 105 -4.14 -27.83 -12.09
N ALA A 106 -4.21 -29.04 -12.65
CA ALA A 106 -5.23 -29.38 -13.63
C ALA A 106 -6.65 -29.18 -13.04
N GLY A 107 -7.48 -28.39 -13.73
CA GLY A 107 -8.82 -28.04 -13.28
C GLY A 107 -8.88 -27.07 -12.10
N GLU A 108 -7.74 -26.48 -11.70
CA GLU A 108 -7.72 -25.43 -10.70
C GLU A 108 -8.16 -24.09 -11.31
N THR A 109 -9.08 -23.41 -10.65
CA THR A 109 -9.62 -22.11 -11.05
C THR A 109 -9.41 -21.11 -9.93
N VAL A 110 -8.93 -19.91 -10.27
CA VAL A 110 -8.80 -18.81 -9.31
C VAL A 110 -10.15 -18.11 -9.18
N GLU A 111 -10.66 -18.08 -7.95
CA GLU A 111 -11.93 -17.45 -7.57
C GLU A 111 -11.73 -15.96 -7.19
N ARG A 112 -10.54 -15.62 -6.69
CA ARG A 112 -10.18 -14.27 -6.23
C ARG A 112 -8.67 -14.06 -6.30
N LEU A 113 -8.26 -12.87 -6.70
CA LEU A 113 -6.88 -12.39 -6.68
C LEU A 113 -6.87 -10.97 -6.10
N GLU A 114 -6.09 -10.76 -5.05
CA GLU A 114 -5.96 -9.48 -4.35
C GLU A 114 -4.47 -9.20 -4.08
N ALA A 115 -4.12 -7.92 -3.99
CA ALA A 115 -2.80 -7.43 -3.62
C ALA A 115 -2.98 -6.37 -2.54
N GLU A 116 -2.15 -6.44 -1.50
CA GLU A 116 -2.17 -5.51 -0.38
C GLU A 116 -0.74 -5.29 0.13
N ASP A 117 -0.29 -4.03 0.09
CA ASP A 117 1.06 -3.55 0.37
C ASP A 117 2.16 -4.32 -0.40
N TYR A 118 2.68 -5.38 0.22
CA TYR A 118 3.75 -6.22 -0.31
C TYR A 118 3.36 -7.70 -0.38
N SER A 119 2.06 -8.00 -0.24
CA SER A 119 1.51 -9.34 -0.23
C SER A 119 0.48 -9.51 -1.32
N ALA A 120 0.34 -10.73 -1.84
CA ALA A 120 -0.75 -11.09 -2.73
C ALA A 120 -1.48 -12.31 -2.20
N PHE A 121 -2.78 -12.31 -2.38
CA PHE A 121 -3.68 -13.37 -1.98
C PHE A 121 -4.37 -13.92 -3.21
N ALA A 122 -4.43 -15.24 -3.33
CA ALA A 122 -5.28 -15.89 -4.32
C ALA A 122 -6.10 -17.02 -3.66
N LEU A 123 -7.42 -16.96 -3.84
CA LEU A 123 -8.31 -18.06 -3.50
C LEU A 123 -8.58 -18.88 -4.76
N THR A 124 -8.38 -20.18 -4.68
CA THR A 124 -8.76 -21.12 -5.75
C THR A 124 -9.83 -22.08 -5.26
N ASN A 125 -10.42 -22.83 -6.19
CA ASN A 125 -11.32 -23.93 -5.86
C ASN A 125 -10.62 -25.12 -5.14
N ARG A 126 -9.30 -25.06 -4.91
CA ARG A 126 -8.50 -26.14 -4.31
C ARG A 126 -7.65 -25.71 -3.11
N ARG A 127 -7.20 -24.46 -3.08
CA ARG A 127 -6.25 -23.98 -2.08
C ARG A 127 -6.30 -22.47 -1.92
N ILE A 128 -5.80 -22.03 -0.77
CA ILE A 128 -5.51 -20.65 -0.44
C ILE A 128 -4.02 -20.44 -0.71
N LEU A 129 -3.68 -19.39 -1.44
CA LEU A 129 -2.32 -19.04 -1.82
C LEU A 129 -1.98 -17.65 -1.26
N ASN A 130 -0.84 -17.54 -0.60
CA ASN A 130 -0.32 -16.25 -0.13
C ASN A 130 1.10 -16.07 -0.62
N PHE A 131 1.35 -14.99 -1.36
CA PHE A 131 2.68 -14.56 -1.75
C PHE A 131 3.21 -13.54 -0.75
N ASN A 132 4.42 -13.78 -0.25
CA ASN A 132 5.13 -12.85 0.61
C ASN A 132 6.19 -12.12 -0.22
N GLY A 133 5.97 -10.83 -0.50
CA GLY A 133 6.89 -10.04 -1.30
C GLY A 133 8.26 -9.82 -0.66
N ARG A 134 8.41 -9.93 0.66
CA ARG A 134 9.74 -9.81 1.29
C ARG A 134 10.62 -11.04 1.05
N THR A 135 10.00 -12.22 0.93
CA THR A 135 10.74 -13.48 0.74
C THR A 135 10.66 -14.02 -0.68
N GLY A 136 9.73 -13.52 -1.50
CA GLY A 136 9.50 -14.01 -2.85
C GLY A 136 8.86 -15.39 -2.89
N ASN A 137 8.21 -15.83 -1.81
CA ASN A 137 7.68 -17.19 -1.70
C ASN A 137 6.16 -17.22 -1.72
N TRP A 138 5.62 -18.19 -2.44
CA TRP A 138 4.24 -18.62 -2.32
C TRP A 138 4.11 -19.67 -1.22
N SER A 139 3.22 -19.41 -0.27
CA SER A 139 2.71 -20.41 0.67
C SER A 139 1.34 -20.88 0.24
N GLN A 140 1.00 -22.11 0.58
CA GLN A 140 -0.27 -22.72 0.21
C GLN A 140 -0.91 -23.45 1.39
N THR A 141 -2.23 -23.35 1.50
CA THR A 141 -3.05 -24.13 2.43
C THR A 141 -4.19 -24.78 1.66
N ARG A 142 -4.40 -26.08 1.84
CA ARG A 142 -5.45 -26.82 1.15
C ARG A 142 -6.84 -26.44 1.67
N ARG A 143 -7.83 -26.38 0.78
CA ARG A 143 -9.25 -26.22 1.08
C ARG A 143 -9.99 -27.56 0.98
#